data_AF-A3IVW1-F1
#
_entry.id   AF-A3IVW1-F1
#
_cell.length_a   1.000
_cell.length_b   1.000
_cell.length_c   1.000
_cell.angle_alpha   90.00
_cell.angle_beta   90.00
_cell.angle_gamma   90.00
#
_symmetry.space_group_name_H-M   'P 1'
#
loop_
_entity.id
_entity.type
_entity.pdbx_description
1 polymer ?
#
loop_
_entity_poly.entity_id
_entity_poly.type
_entity_poly.pdbx_seq_one_letter_code
_entity_poly.pdbx_strand_id
1 'polypeptide(L)'
;MKILDHKQVKYCNLVYRQQDTIEYLPGLMFKSKLFIKDKIFKIEQQKEAKDYGKQQFLDNKGEIEFLLLEDITGIIIWKESNEVELLKGNSKKNGTSPPDIDKIIDKIRSEKGVTIKNRRYRLKSYPKCFIGSELVDWLTKNLTISSEEAVKIGQQLIDQKIIHHVHNEQEFKNDYLFYRFYTDE
;
A
#
# COMPACT_ATOMS: atom_id res chain seq x y z
N MET A 1 -8.86 -1.05 -22.13
CA MET A 1 -8.23 -0.15 -21.14
C MET A 1 -9.20 0.94 -20.72
N LYS A 2 -9.32 1.23 -19.41
CA LYS A 2 -10.11 2.35 -18.87
C LYS A 2 -9.21 3.36 -18.18
N ILE A 3 -9.58 4.64 -18.26
CA ILE A 3 -8.90 5.73 -17.54
C ILE A 3 -9.81 6.11 -16.38
N LEU A 4 -9.28 6.11 -15.16
CA LEU A 4 -10.04 6.35 -13.93
C LEU A 4 -9.33 7.38 -13.05
N ASP A 5 -10.13 8.12 -12.28
CA ASP A 5 -9.65 8.93 -11.15
C ASP A 5 -9.48 8.05 -9.89
N HIS A 6 -8.58 8.44 -9.01
CA HIS A 6 -8.28 7.75 -7.74
C HIS A 6 -9.51 7.56 -6.85
N LYS A 7 -10.52 8.44 -6.96
CA LYS A 7 -11.79 8.34 -6.23
C LYS A 7 -12.73 7.25 -6.75
N GLN A 8 -12.47 6.73 -7.95
CA GLN A 8 -13.31 5.70 -8.59
C GLN A 8 -12.85 4.27 -8.29
N VAL A 9 -11.72 4.12 -7.59
CA VAL A 9 -11.15 2.84 -7.19
C VAL A 9 -11.05 2.76 -5.67
N LYS A 10 -10.90 1.54 -5.14
CA LYS A 10 -10.62 1.32 -3.73
C LYS A 10 -9.25 0.67 -3.59
N TYR A 11 -8.30 1.37 -2.98
CA TYR A 11 -7.01 0.77 -2.65
C TYR A 11 -7.16 -0.30 -1.56
N CYS A 12 -6.36 -1.34 -1.67
CA CYS A 12 -6.37 -2.49 -0.78
C CYS A 12 -4.99 -3.13 -0.70
N ASN A 13 -4.75 -3.88 0.37
CA ASN A 13 -3.58 -4.76 0.44
C ASN A 13 -3.97 -6.11 -0.14
N LEU A 14 -3.18 -6.57 -1.09
CA LEU A 14 -3.32 -7.87 -1.72
C LEU A 14 -2.20 -8.79 -1.24
N VAL A 15 -2.43 -10.08 -1.42
CA VAL A 15 -1.42 -11.11 -1.15
C VAL A 15 -1.35 -12.11 -2.30
N TYR A 16 -0.13 -12.52 -2.66
CA TYR A 16 0.11 -13.78 -3.33
C TYR A 16 0.31 -14.87 -2.26
N ARG A 17 -0.40 -15.99 -2.41
CA ARG A 17 -0.17 -17.18 -1.60
C ARG A 17 0.51 -18.25 -2.44
N GLN A 18 1.77 -18.51 -2.13
CA GLN A 18 2.50 -19.66 -2.63
C GLN A 18 2.70 -20.65 -1.48
N GLN A 19 3.04 -21.92 -1.79
CA GLN A 19 2.91 -23.08 -0.89
C GLN A 19 3.31 -22.85 0.58
N ASP A 20 4.35 -22.06 0.87
CA ASP A 20 4.79 -21.71 2.24
C ASP A 20 5.05 -20.22 2.48
N THR A 21 4.75 -19.34 1.52
CA THR A 21 5.07 -17.90 1.62
C THR A 21 3.89 -17.02 1.24
N ILE A 22 3.72 -15.93 2.00
CA ILE A 22 2.78 -14.85 1.71
C ILE A 22 3.59 -13.65 1.25
N GLU A 23 3.38 -13.22 0.01
CA GLU A 23 3.93 -11.97 -0.51
C GLU A 23 2.85 -10.91 -0.50
N TYR A 24 3.15 -9.76 0.10
CA TYR A 24 2.22 -8.65 0.24
C TYR A 24 2.49 -7.61 -0.84
N LEU A 25 1.42 -7.07 -1.43
CA LEU A 25 1.55 -6.05 -2.45
C LEU A 25 0.39 -5.05 -2.41
N PRO A 26 0.65 -3.79 -2.78
CA PRO A 26 -0.40 -2.80 -2.91
C PRO A 26 -1.24 -3.12 -4.15
N GLY A 27 -2.55 -3.05 -3.97
CA GLY A 27 -3.51 -3.33 -5.02
C GLY A 27 -4.66 -2.35 -5.03
N LEU A 28 -5.51 -2.50 -6.02
CA LEU A 28 -6.80 -1.83 -6.05
C LEU A 28 -7.91 -2.79 -6.43
N MET A 29 -9.10 -2.45 -5.95
CA MET A 29 -10.34 -3.10 -6.29
C MET A 29 -11.17 -2.15 -7.16
N PHE A 30 -11.65 -2.68 -8.28
CA PHE A 30 -12.58 -1.99 -9.16
C PHE A 30 -13.59 -2.98 -9.72
N LYS A 31 -14.89 -2.70 -9.53
CA LYS A 31 -16.00 -3.59 -9.97
C LYS A 31 -15.82 -5.05 -9.54
N SER A 32 -15.43 -5.28 -8.27
CA SER A 32 -15.19 -6.60 -7.68
C SER A 32 -14.01 -7.39 -8.27
N LYS A 33 -13.20 -6.78 -9.13
CA LYS A 33 -11.95 -7.34 -9.64
C LYS A 33 -10.76 -6.73 -8.90
N LEU A 34 -9.69 -7.50 -8.78
CA LEU A 34 -8.45 -7.09 -8.14
C LEU A 34 -7.40 -6.75 -9.19
N PHE A 35 -6.65 -5.69 -8.94
CA PHE A 35 -5.61 -5.22 -9.84
C PHE A 35 -4.31 -4.98 -9.09
N ILE A 36 -3.22 -5.35 -9.73
CA ILE A 36 -1.85 -5.16 -9.27
C ILE A 36 -1.16 -4.09 -10.10
N LYS A 37 -0.13 -3.46 -9.52
CA LYS A 37 0.66 -2.46 -10.24
C LYS A 37 1.47 -3.14 -11.35
N ASP A 38 1.35 -2.61 -12.56
CA ASP A 38 2.05 -3.13 -13.75
C ASP A 38 3.21 -2.22 -14.14
N LYS A 39 2.95 -0.93 -14.38
CA LYS A 39 3.99 0.03 -14.77
C LYS A 39 3.69 1.46 -14.31
N ILE A 40 4.74 2.21 -14.00
CA ILE A 40 4.68 3.63 -13.63
C ILE A 40 5.32 4.47 -14.74
N PHE A 41 4.69 5.60 -15.04
CA PHE A 41 5.14 6.62 -15.98
C PHE A 41 5.16 7.99 -15.28
N LYS A 42 6.01 8.90 -15.74
CA LYS A 42 5.96 10.29 -15.29
C LYS A 42 4.71 10.98 -15.86
N ILE A 43 4.26 12.07 -15.22
CA ILE A 43 3.08 12.83 -15.64
C ILE A 43 3.20 13.31 -17.10
N GLU A 44 4.40 13.67 -17.55
CA GLU A 44 4.62 14.13 -18.93
C GLU A 44 4.48 13.01 -19.97
N GLN A 45 4.54 11.74 -19.55
CA GLN A 45 4.52 10.56 -20.42
C GLN A 45 3.10 10.02 -20.68
N GLN A 46 2.08 10.86 -20.60
CA GLN A 46 0.67 10.44 -20.71
C GLN A 46 0.36 9.68 -22.01
N LYS A 47 0.94 10.10 -23.14
CA LYS A 47 0.75 9.40 -24.42
C LYS A 47 1.35 8.00 -24.39
N GLU A 48 2.58 7.87 -23.89
CA GLU A 48 3.27 6.59 -23.76
C GLU A 48 2.53 5.63 -22.82
N ALA A 49 1.99 6.13 -21.70
CA ALA A 49 1.20 5.33 -20.77
C ALA A 49 -0.08 4.78 -21.43
N LYS A 50 -0.78 5.62 -22.20
CA LYS A 50 -1.98 5.22 -22.95
C LYS A 50 -1.66 4.21 -24.05
N ASP A 51 -0.57 4.42 -24.78
CA ASP A 51 -0.16 3.52 -25.87
C ASP A 51 0.28 2.17 -25.31
N TYR A 52 1.04 2.16 -24.20
CA TYR A 52 1.43 0.94 -23.49
C TYR A 52 0.21 0.14 -22.99
N GLY A 53 -0.73 0.78 -22.30
CA GLY A 53 -1.92 0.08 -21.79
C GLY A 53 -2.85 -0.44 -22.90
N LYS A 54 -2.89 0.23 -24.06
CA LYS A 54 -3.57 -0.30 -25.27
C LYS A 54 -2.85 -1.52 -25.81
N GLN A 55 -1.53 -1.46 -25.95
CA GLN A 55 -0.74 -2.58 -26.45
C GLN A 55 -0.89 -3.81 -25.55
N GLN A 56 -0.77 -3.64 -24.23
CA GLN A 56 -0.98 -4.72 -23.26
C GLN A 56 -2.37 -5.35 -23.36
N PHE A 57 -3.42 -4.54 -23.56
CA PHE A 57 -4.76 -5.06 -23.77
C PHE A 57 -4.86 -5.91 -25.05
N LEU A 58 -4.22 -5.49 -26.14
CA LEU A 58 -4.19 -6.21 -27.41
C LEU A 58 -3.36 -7.51 -27.32
N ASP A 59 -2.20 -7.45 -26.68
CA ASP A 59 -1.30 -8.61 -26.50
C ASP A 59 -1.97 -9.72 -25.69
N ASN A 60 -2.81 -9.34 -24.72
CA ASN A 60 -3.62 -10.26 -23.92
C ASN A 60 -5.00 -10.55 -24.55
N LYS A 61 -5.20 -10.25 -25.85
CA LYS A 61 -6.43 -10.52 -26.61
C LYS A 61 -7.72 -9.96 -25.98
N GLY A 62 -7.60 -8.93 -25.16
CA GLY A 62 -8.70 -8.34 -24.40
C GLY A 62 -9.20 -9.17 -23.22
N GLU A 63 -8.51 -10.25 -22.85
CA GLU A 63 -8.88 -11.13 -21.73
C GLU A 63 -8.53 -10.50 -20.36
N ILE A 64 -7.49 -9.65 -20.32
CA ILE A 64 -7.03 -8.97 -19.11
C ILE A 64 -7.44 -7.50 -19.15
N GLU A 65 -8.10 -7.03 -18.09
CA GLU A 65 -8.45 -5.61 -17.96
C GLU A 65 -7.27 -4.80 -17.43
N PHE A 66 -7.07 -3.61 -18.02
CA PHE A 66 -6.06 -2.64 -17.61
C PHE A 66 -6.73 -1.31 -17.26
N LEU A 67 -6.29 -0.73 -16.14
CA LEU A 67 -6.71 0.58 -15.66
C LEU A 67 -5.52 1.55 -15.68
N LEU A 68 -5.78 2.78 -16.08
CA LEU A 68 -4.83 3.88 -16.03
C LEU A 68 -5.32 4.89 -15.00
N LEU A 69 -4.51 5.13 -13.97
CA LEU A 69 -4.76 6.12 -12.92
C LEU A 69 -3.66 7.19 -12.94
N GLU A 70 -4.02 8.46 -12.77
CA GLU A 70 -3.12 9.61 -12.77
C GLU A 70 -3.22 10.36 -11.43
N ASP A 71 -2.10 10.48 -10.70
CA ASP A 71 -1.99 11.32 -9.51
C ASP A 71 -0.84 12.33 -9.63
N ILE A 72 -0.63 13.10 -8.56
CA ILE A 72 0.44 14.09 -8.44
C ILE A 72 1.85 13.48 -8.48
N THR A 73 1.98 12.16 -8.32
CA THR A 73 3.26 11.44 -8.33
C THR A 73 3.58 10.81 -9.69
N GLY A 74 2.57 10.58 -10.53
CA GLY A 74 2.75 9.99 -11.85
C GLY A 74 1.49 9.37 -12.42
N ILE A 75 1.70 8.55 -13.45
CA ILE A 75 0.66 7.76 -14.11
C ILE A 75 0.96 6.29 -13.86
N ILE A 76 -0.01 5.54 -13.37
CA ILE A 76 0.16 4.13 -13.03
C ILE A 76 -0.81 3.28 -13.85
N ILE A 77 -0.25 2.26 -14.50
CA ILE A 77 -1.00 1.19 -15.15
C ILE A 77 -1.19 0.06 -14.15
N TRP A 78 -2.43 -0.37 -14.01
CA TRP A 78 -2.85 -1.46 -13.14
C TRP A 78 -3.45 -2.59 -13.99
N LYS A 79 -3.04 -3.81 -13.70
CA LYS A 79 -3.41 -5.02 -14.43
C LYS A 79 -4.30 -5.90 -13.58
N GLU A 80 -5.41 -6.36 -14.13
CA GLU A 80 -6.28 -7.36 -13.48
C GLU A 80 -5.48 -8.63 -13.17
N SER A 81 -5.65 -9.15 -11.96
CA SER A 81 -5.00 -10.39 -11.53
C SER A 81 -5.97 -11.26 -10.74
N ASN A 82 -6.06 -12.54 -11.15
CA ASN A 82 -6.82 -13.58 -10.46
C ASN A 82 -5.93 -14.44 -9.53
N GLU A 83 -4.63 -14.16 -9.49
CA GLU A 83 -3.63 -14.88 -8.70
C GLU A 83 -3.46 -14.30 -7.29
N VAL A 84 -4.09 -13.15 -7.04
CA VAL A 84 -4.01 -12.40 -5.79
C VAL A 84 -5.31 -12.49 -5.01
N GLU A 85 -5.20 -12.43 -3.70
CA GLU A 85 -6.34 -12.35 -2.79
C GLU A 85 -6.30 -11.04 -1.99
N LEU A 86 -7.47 -10.56 -1.55
CA LEU A 86 -7.52 -9.51 -0.54
C LEU A 86 -6.92 -10.03 0.76
N LEU A 87 -6.13 -9.17 1.41
CA LEU A 87 -5.80 -9.37 2.81
C LEU A 87 -7.09 -9.31 3.63
N LYS A 88 -7.61 -10.47 4.06
CA LYS A 88 -8.83 -10.57 4.86
C LYS A 88 -8.48 -10.36 6.33
N GLY A 89 -8.92 -9.26 6.92
CA GLY A 89 -8.99 -9.10 8.36
C GLY A 89 -9.97 -10.14 8.94
N ASN A 90 -9.42 -11.16 9.62
CA ASN A 90 -10.08 -12.22 10.40
C ASN A 90 -10.62 -13.47 9.67
N SER A 91 -10.00 -14.63 9.94
CA SER A 91 -10.68 -15.81 10.50
C SER A 91 -9.68 -16.85 11.02
N LYS A 92 -9.67 -17.03 12.35
CA LYS A 92 -9.17 -18.16 13.17
C LYS A 92 -8.05 -19.03 12.59
N LYS A 93 -6.82 -18.92 13.13
CA LYS A 93 -5.94 -20.08 13.31
C LYS A 93 -5.22 -20.05 14.66
N ASN A 94 -5.33 -21.18 15.35
CA ASN A 94 -4.51 -21.58 16.48
C ASN A 94 -3.07 -21.81 15.97
N GLY A 95 -2.08 -21.31 16.69
CA GLY A 95 -0.67 -21.60 16.43
C GLY A 95 0.19 -20.40 16.78
N THR A 96 1.07 -20.60 17.74
CA THR A 96 2.10 -19.66 18.19
C THR A 96 3.01 -19.24 17.03
N SER A 97 2.81 -18.03 16.53
CA SER A 97 3.73 -17.28 15.66
C SER A 97 3.85 -15.83 16.17
N PRO A 98 4.95 -15.12 15.84
CA PRO A 98 5.15 -13.71 16.17
C PRO A 98 3.91 -12.86 15.85
N PRO A 99 3.70 -11.74 16.57
CA PRO A 99 2.40 -11.07 16.63
C PRO A 99 1.87 -10.82 15.21
N ASP A 100 0.71 -11.43 14.96
CA ASP A 100 -0.03 -11.41 13.71
C ASP A 100 -0.08 -9.99 13.13
N ILE A 101 0.74 -9.74 12.10
CA ILE A 101 0.95 -8.39 11.53
C ILE A 101 -0.40 -7.78 11.13
N ASP A 102 -1.34 -8.59 10.64
CA ASP A 102 -2.69 -8.15 10.30
C ASP A 102 -3.41 -7.50 11.48
N LYS A 103 -3.31 -8.11 12.66
CA LYS A 103 -3.89 -7.55 13.90
C LYS A 103 -3.19 -6.27 14.32
N ILE A 104 -1.88 -6.15 14.07
CA ILE A 104 -1.14 -4.92 14.35
C ILE A 104 -1.63 -3.81 13.43
N ILE A 105 -1.77 -4.06 12.12
CA ILE A 105 -2.27 -3.09 11.14
C ILE A 105 -3.66 -2.58 11.52
N ASP A 106 -4.58 -3.48 11.86
CA ASP A 106 -5.94 -3.12 12.28
C ASP A 106 -5.93 -2.21 13.51
N LYS A 107 -5.06 -2.49 14.48
CA LYS A 107 -4.91 -1.65 15.68
C LYS A 107 -4.26 -0.30 15.38
N ILE A 108 -3.22 -0.26 14.55
CA ILE A 108 -2.55 0.99 14.13
C ILE A 108 -3.55 1.93 13.45
N ARG A 109 -4.51 1.40 12.68
CA ARG A 109 -5.53 2.18 11.97
C ARG A 109 -6.81 2.45 12.79
N SER A 110 -6.94 1.89 13.98
CA SER A 110 -8.11 2.09 14.84
C SER A 110 -8.17 3.52 15.39
N GLU A 111 -9.29 3.91 16.00
CA GLU A 111 -9.44 5.22 16.66
C GLU A 111 -8.40 5.49 17.75
N LYS A 112 -7.89 4.42 18.38
CA LYS A 112 -6.82 4.47 19.40
C LYS A 112 -5.43 4.20 18.82
N GLY A 113 -5.34 4.16 17.49
CA GLY A 113 -4.14 3.91 16.71
C GLY A 113 -3.23 5.13 16.59
N VAL A 114 -2.39 5.12 15.54
CA VAL A 114 -1.56 6.28 15.20
C VAL A 114 -2.40 7.40 14.59
N THR A 115 -1.99 8.65 14.78
CA THR A 115 -2.74 9.79 14.25
C THR A 115 -2.51 9.95 12.74
N ILE A 116 -3.46 9.45 11.94
CA ILE A 116 -3.48 9.60 10.48
C ILE A 116 -4.24 10.88 10.12
N LYS A 117 -3.55 11.86 9.51
CA LYS A 117 -4.15 13.15 9.11
C LYS A 117 -3.37 13.83 8.00
N ASN A 118 -3.99 14.83 7.38
CA ASN A 118 -3.32 15.71 6.43
C ASN A 118 -2.32 16.60 7.19
N ARG A 119 -1.05 16.63 6.75
CA ARG A 119 -0.01 17.50 7.32
C ARG A 119 0.57 18.40 6.22
N ARG A 120 1.02 19.60 6.59
CA ARG A 120 1.72 20.52 5.68
C ARG A 120 3.15 20.70 6.15
N TYR A 121 4.11 20.59 5.22
CA TYR A 121 5.52 20.80 5.50
C TYR A 121 6.20 21.43 4.28
N ARG A 122 6.99 22.49 4.49
CA ARG A 122 7.72 23.25 3.44
C ARG A 122 6.89 23.48 2.16
N LEU A 123 5.78 24.21 2.31
CA LEU A 123 4.82 24.54 1.24
C LEU A 123 4.11 23.34 0.56
N LYS A 124 4.45 22.09 0.89
CA LYS A 124 3.80 20.88 0.38
C LYS A 124 2.77 20.35 1.37
N SER A 125 1.69 19.78 0.84
CA SER A 125 0.65 19.09 1.60
C SER A 125 0.80 17.58 1.44
N TYR A 126 0.77 16.86 2.56
CA TYR A 126 0.89 15.42 2.66
C TYR A 126 -0.44 14.88 3.22
N PRO A 127 -1.37 14.44 2.38
CA PRO A 127 -2.63 13.90 2.85
C PRO A 127 -2.45 12.54 3.53
N LYS A 128 -3.32 12.27 4.51
CA LYS A 128 -3.48 10.98 5.21
C LYS A 128 -2.17 10.31 5.63
N CYS A 129 -1.22 11.07 6.17
CA CYS A 129 0.05 10.53 6.65
C CYS A 129 0.03 10.33 8.17
N PHE A 130 1.05 9.64 8.68
CA PHE A 130 1.41 9.55 10.10
C PHE A 130 2.92 9.76 10.25
N ILE A 131 3.40 9.95 11.48
CA ILE A 131 4.82 10.20 11.76
C ILE A 131 5.52 8.92 12.24
N GLY A 132 6.74 8.68 11.77
CA GLY A 132 7.54 7.49 12.11
C GLY A 132 7.73 7.31 13.62
N SER A 133 8.14 8.37 14.32
CA SER A 133 8.28 8.33 15.78
C SER A 133 6.96 8.13 16.53
N GLU A 134 5.85 8.67 16.04
CA GLU A 134 4.51 8.40 16.60
C GLU A 134 4.14 6.92 16.49
N LEU A 135 4.51 6.24 15.39
CA LEU A 135 4.30 4.80 15.24
C LEU A 135 5.16 4.01 16.22
N VAL A 136 6.44 4.38 16.40
CA VAL A 136 7.34 3.71 17.37
C VAL A 136 6.82 3.87 18.79
N ASP A 137 6.43 5.08 19.19
CA ASP A 137 5.82 5.35 20.49
C ASP A 137 4.54 4.54 20.71
N TRP A 138 3.72 4.38 19.67
CA TRP A 138 2.50 3.59 19.76
C TRP A 138 2.81 2.09 19.92
N LEU A 139 3.74 1.56 19.13
CA LEU A 139 4.15 0.14 19.16
C LEU A 139 4.78 -0.23 20.51
N THR A 140 5.73 0.58 20.99
CA THR A 140 6.40 0.36 22.29
C THR A 140 5.38 0.33 23.44
N LYS A 141 4.40 1.24 23.46
CA LYS A 141 3.36 1.29 24.49
C LYS A 141 2.36 0.13 24.39
N ASN A 142 1.91 -0.22 23.19
CA ASN A 142 0.83 -1.21 23.01
C ASN A 142 1.32 -2.66 22.99
N LEU A 143 2.58 -2.89 22.60
CA LEU A 143 3.19 -4.22 22.55
C LEU A 143 4.18 -4.46 23.69
N THR A 144 4.53 -3.44 24.48
CA THR A 144 5.52 -3.52 25.58
C THR A 144 6.88 -4.00 25.07
N ILE A 145 7.34 -3.40 23.96
CA ILE A 145 8.60 -3.74 23.27
C ILE A 145 9.57 -2.55 23.27
N SER A 146 10.84 -2.80 22.93
CA SER A 146 11.84 -1.73 22.82
C SER A 146 11.64 -0.85 21.58
N SER A 147 12.25 0.34 21.56
CA SER A 147 12.27 1.21 20.38
C SER A 147 12.90 0.52 19.17
N GLU A 148 13.95 -0.27 19.37
CA GLU A 148 14.65 -1.01 18.32
C GLU A 148 13.75 -2.12 17.74
N GLU A 149 13.00 -2.82 18.58
CA GLU A 149 12.02 -3.81 18.14
C GLU A 149 10.86 -3.15 17.37
N ALA A 150 10.37 -2.01 17.84
CA ALA A 150 9.34 -1.25 17.14
C ALA A 150 9.82 -0.73 15.77
N VAL A 151 11.09 -0.32 15.65
CA VAL A 151 11.72 0.03 14.36
C VAL A 151 11.78 -1.17 13.43
N LYS A 152 12.11 -2.37 13.94
CA LYS A 152 12.07 -3.60 13.13
C LYS A 152 10.66 -3.91 12.62
N ILE A 153 9.63 -3.73 13.44
CA ILE A 153 8.23 -3.88 13.00
C ILE A 153 7.90 -2.82 11.92
N GLY A 154 8.27 -1.56 12.13
CA GLY A 154 8.10 -0.51 11.13
C GLY A 154 8.77 -0.84 9.80
N GLN A 155 9.99 -1.40 9.84
CA GLN A 155 10.70 -1.88 8.66
C GLN A 155 9.95 -3.04 7.99
N GLN A 156 9.48 -4.03 8.76
CA GLN A 156 8.66 -5.13 8.23
C GLN A 156 7.41 -4.61 7.50
N LEU A 157 6.74 -3.56 8.01
CA LEU A 157 5.59 -2.95 7.35
C LEU A 157 5.96 -2.27 6.01
N ILE A 158 7.17 -1.70 5.88
CA ILE A 158 7.67 -1.16 4.61
C ILE A 158 8.02 -2.28 3.63
N ASP A 159 8.72 -3.31 4.11
CA ASP A 159 9.17 -4.43 3.29
C ASP A 159 7.96 -5.17 2.70
N GLN A 160 6.91 -5.33 3.50
CA GLN A 160 5.62 -5.92 3.11
C GLN A 160 4.69 -4.95 2.37
N LYS A 161 5.16 -3.76 1.99
CA LYS A 161 4.36 -2.78 1.23
C LYS A 161 3.00 -2.47 1.86
N ILE A 162 2.95 -2.41 3.19
CA ILE A 162 1.76 -1.97 3.93
C ILE A 162 1.81 -0.45 4.10
N ILE A 163 2.99 0.07 4.43
CA ILE A 163 3.28 1.50 4.53
C ILE A 163 4.46 1.86 3.63
N HIS A 164 4.60 3.14 3.32
CA HIS A 164 5.76 3.69 2.64
C HIS A 164 6.10 5.08 3.19
N HIS A 165 7.36 5.47 3.06
CA HIS A 165 7.75 6.86 3.25
C HIS A 165 7.17 7.71 2.12
N VAL A 166 6.69 8.92 2.42
CA VAL A 166 6.05 9.80 1.41
C VAL A 166 7.02 10.28 0.32
N HIS A 167 8.34 10.14 0.52
CA HIS A 167 9.36 10.37 -0.51
C HIS A 167 10.01 9.05 -1.02
N ASN A 168 9.38 7.90 -0.75
CA ASN A 168 9.82 6.57 -1.20
C ASN A 168 11.21 6.15 -0.70
N GLU A 169 11.60 6.59 0.49
CA GLU A 169 12.74 5.99 1.21
C GLU A 169 12.38 4.57 1.67
N GLN A 170 13.34 3.66 1.58
CA GLN A 170 13.14 2.23 1.88
C GLN A 170 13.38 1.88 3.36
N GLU A 171 14.09 2.74 4.09
CA GLU A 171 14.41 2.51 5.50
C GLU A 171 13.35 3.16 6.41
N PHE A 172 12.85 2.41 7.39
CA PHE A 172 12.01 2.94 8.45
C PHE A 172 12.85 3.59 9.53
N LYS A 173 12.48 4.80 9.95
CA LYS A 173 13.22 5.58 10.96
C LYS A 173 12.29 6.06 12.08
N ASN A 174 12.77 5.94 13.31
CA ASN A 174 12.17 6.55 14.49
C ASN A 174 12.46 8.05 14.51
N ASP A 175 11.81 8.82 13.63
CA ASP A 175 12.05 10.26 13.47
C ASP A 175 10.77 10.97 13.01
N TYR A 176 10.81 12.30 12.94
CA TYR A 176 9.76 13.16 12.40
C TYR A 176 9.70 13.08 10.86
N LEU A 177 9.55 11.86 10.33
CA LEU A 177 9.35 11.56 8.92
C LEU A 177 7.92 11.10 8.67
N PHE A 178 7.40 11.41 7.49
CA PHE A 178 6.02 11.11 7.14
C PHE A 178 5.93 9.79 6.39
N TYR A 179 5.04 8.93 6.87
CA TYR A 179 4.69 7.66 6.28
C TYR A 179 3.20 7.65 5.93
N ARG A 180 2.83 6.80 4.98
CA ARG A 180 1.45 6.61 4.54
C ARG A 180 1.20 5.13 4.30
N PHE A 181 -0.02 4.69 4.51
CA PHE A 181 -0.45 3.38 4.04
C PHE A 181 -0.69 3.39 2.54
N TYR A 182 -0.30 2.33 1.84
CA TYR A 182 -0.62 2.21 0.41
C TYR A 182 -2.13 2.22 0.12
N THR A 183 -2.94 1.85 1.11
CA THR A 183 -4.41 1.90 1.02
C THR A 183 -4.99 3.32 1.10
N ASP A 184 -4.18 4.32 1.44
CA ASP A 184 -4.57 5.73 1.56
C ASP A 184 -3.98 6.62 0.46
N GLU A 185 -3.29 6.03 -0.52
CA GLU A 185 -2.76 6.71 -1.71
C GLU A 185 -3.87 7.42 -2.52
#